data_AF-A0A957VM18-F1
#
_entry.id   AF-A0A957VM18-F1
#
_cell.length_a   1.000
_cell.length_b   1.000
_cell.length_c   1.000
_cell.angle_alpha   90.00
_cell.angle_beta   90.00
_cell.angle_gamma   90.00
#
_symmetry.space_group_name_H-M   'P 1'
#
loop_
_entity.id
_entity.type
_entity.pdbx_description
1 polymer ?
#
loop_
_entity_poly.entity_id
_entity_poly.type
_entity_poly.pdbx_seq_one_letter_code
_entity_poly.pdbx_strand_id
1 'polypeptide(L)'
;MPSPSSSHPPAQAVVFDMDGLMIDTEIIYHHAWQQAAADLGYTIDDEILRGLIGVRTDECEAVICDHLGADFPLPVFRTRWMERWEELAAA
;
A
#
# COMPACT_ATOMS: atom_id res chain seq x y z
N MET A 1 -25.16 -24.97 -37.43
CA MET A 1 -24.92 -24.09 -36.27
C MET A 1 -23.50 -24.35 -35.80
N PRO A 2 -22.50 -23.47 -36.02
CA PRO A 2 -21.20 -23.65 -35.40
C PRO A 2 -21.26 -23.17 -33.94
N SER A 3 -20.79 -24.01 -33.03
CA SER A 3 -20.55 -23.69 -31.62
C SER A 3 -19.37 -22.72 -31.48
N PRO A 4 -19.32 -21.87 -30.44
CA PRO A 4 -18.19 -20.98 -30.23
C PRO A 4 -16.97 -21.79 -29.76
N SER A 5 -15.96 -21.88 -30.60
CA SER A 5 -14.62 -22.34 -30.22
C SER A 5 -13.84 -21.14 -29.67
N SER A 6 -13.77 -21.00 -28.36
CA SER A 6 -12.89 -20.01 -27.71
C SER A 6 -11.45 -20.53 -27.77
N SER A 7 -10.77 -20.34 -28.90
CA SER A 7 -9.34 -20.60 -29.03
C SER A 7 -8.55 -19.37 -28.57
N HIS A 8 -8.48 -19.15 -27.26
CA HIS A 8 -7.40 -18.29 -26.77
C HIS A 8 -6.09 -19.06 -26.96
N PRO A 9 -5.08 -18.48 -27.63
CA PRO A 9 -3.77 -19.10 -27.70
C PRO A 9 -3.24 -19.29 -26.27
N PRO A 10 -2.50 -20.38 -25.99
CA PRO A 10 -1.96 -20.61 -24.66
C PRO A 10 -1.09 -19.42 -24.25
N ALA A 11 -1.31 -18.90 -23.03
CA ALA A 11 -0.49 -17.83 -22.49
C ALA A 11 0.99 -18.23 -22.55
N GLN A 12 1.80 -17.46 -23.26
CA GLN A 12 3.23 -17.78 -23.49
C GLN A 12 4.12 -17.36 -22.32
N ALA A 13 3.64 -16.46 -21.47
CA ALA A 13 4.28 -16.05 -20.22
C ALA A 13 3.22 -15.48 -19.26
N VAL A 14 3.50 -15.60 -17.96
CA VAL A 14 2.75 -14.96 -16.88
C VAL A 14 3.75 -14.06 -16.16
N VAL A 15 3.44 -12.78 -16.02
CA VAL A 15 4.20 -11.85 -15.18
C VAL A 15 3.52 -11.86 -13.83
N PHE A 16 4.20 -12.42 -12.84
CA PHE A 16 3.80 -12.28 -11.45
C PHE A 16 4.38 -10.96 -10.95
N ASP A 17 3.49 -10.07 -10.51
CA ASP A 17 3.91 -8.91 -9.73
C ASP A 17 4.43 -9.38 -8.37
N MET A 18 5.42 -8.67 -7.83
CA MET A 18 6.14 -9.11 -6.64
C MET A 18 5.48 -8.58 -5.36
N ASP A 19 4.83 -7.42 -5.43
CA ASP A 19 4.17 -6.77 -4.30
C ASP A 19 2.70 -7.20 -4.24
N GLY A 20 2.29 -7.81 -3.12
CA GLY A 20 0.90 -8.27 -2.89
C GLY A 20 0.59 -9.72 -3.27
N LEU A 21 1.55 -10.52 -3.77
CA LEU A 21 1.29 -11.94 -4.12
C LEU A 21 2.19 -12.99 -3.42
N MET A 22 3.45 -12.67 -3.07
CA MET A 22 4.36 -13.62 -2.38
C MET A 22 4.77 -13.21 -0.96
N ILE A 23 4.65 -11.93 -0.62
CA ILE A 23 4.82 -11.41 0.74
C ILE A 23 3.70 -10.39 0.93
N ASP A 24 2.97 -10.50 2.04
CA ASP A 24 1.84 -9.63 2.41
C ASP A 24 2.35 -8.25 2.89
N THR A 25 3.25 -7.64 2.12
CA THR A 25 3.91 -6.37 2.46
C THR A 25 2.91 -5.24 2.56
N GLU A 26 1.81 -5.27 1.80
CA GLU A 26 0.74 -4.28 1.85
C GLU A 26 0.09 -4.17 3.23
N ILE A 27 -0.14 -5.31 3.89
CA ILE A 27 -0.70 -5.34 5.26
C ILE A 27 0.27 -4.68 6.24
N ILE A 28 1.57 -4.97 6.09
CA ILE A 28 2.61 -4.38 6.94
C ILE A 28 2.69 -2.86 6.72
N TYR A 29 2.63 -2.38 5.47
CA TYR A 29 2.58 -0.95 5.16
C TYR A 29 1.36 -0.26 5.77
N HIS A 30 0.17 -0.86 5.63
CA HIS A 30 -1.05 -0.31 6.21
C HIS A 30 -0.94 -0.16 7.73
N HIS A 31 -0.49 -1.20 8.42
CA HIS A 31 -0.29 -1.15 9.87
C HIS A 31 0.79 -0.15 10.27
N ALA A 32 1.91 -0.09 9.55
CA ALA A 32 2.98 0.86 9.82
C ALA A 32 2.51 2.32 9.67
N TRP A 33 1.76 2.63 8.61
CA TRP A 33 1.19 3.96 8.40
C TRP A 33 0.15 4.33 9.45
N GLN A 34 -0.75 3.41 9.81
CA GLN A 34 -1.75 3.67 10.86
C GLN A 34 -1.07 3.94 12.22
N GLN A 35 -0.09 3.13 12.60
CA GLN A 35 0.63 3.32 13.86
C GLN A 35 1.44 4.62 13.87
N ALA A 36 2.14 4.95 12.78
CA ALA A 36 2.89 6.19 12.68
C ALA A 36 2.01 7.44 12.70
N ALA A 37 0.83 7.39 12.06
CA ALA A 37 -0.15 8.47 12.13
C ALA A 37 -0.72 8.62 13.54
N ALA A 38 -1.07 7.51 14.20
CA ALA A 38 -1.60 7.51 15.56
C ALA A 38 -0.61 8.10 16.58
N ASP A 39 0.69 7.81 16.45
CA ASP A 39 1.74 8.40 17.28
C ASP A 39 1.82 9.94 17.15
N LEU A 40 1.38 10.47 16.01
CA LEU A 40 1.35 11.90 15.71
C LEU A 40 -0.01 12.55 16.03
N GLY A 41 -0.97 11.78 16.54
CA GLY A 41 -2.33 12.25 16.84
C GLY A 41 -3.26 12.32 15.63
N TYR A 42 -2.89 11.68 14.52
CA TYR A 42 -3.71 11.58 13.30
C TYR A 42 -4.31 10.19 13.16
N THR A 43 -5.33 10.05 12.33
CA THR A 43 -5.96 8.77 12.01
C THR A 43 -6.01 8.62 10.50
N ILE A 44 -5.55 7.47 9.99
CA ILE A 44 -5.67 7.11 8.58
C ILE A 44 -6.68 5.96 8.50
N ASP A 45 -7.82 6.23 7.89
CA ASP A 45 -8.89 5.26 7.74
C ASP A 45 -8.57 4.21 6.68
N ASP A 46 -9.10 3.00 6.85
CA ASP A 46 -8.95 1.89 5.91
C ASP A 46 -9.47 2.20 4.50
N GLU A 47 -10.40 3.17 4.38
CA GLU A 47 -10.87 3.66 3.09
C GLU A 47 -9.78 4.38 2.30
N ILE A 48 -8.97 5.20 2.97
CA ILE A 48 -7.83 5.91 2.36
C ILE A 48 -6.80 4.87 1.94
N LEU A 49 -6.42 3.98 2.84
CA LEU A 49 -5.41 2.94 2.60
C LEU A 49 -5.75 2.04 1.41
N ARG A 50 -7.02 1.66 1.28
CA ARG A 50 -7.49 0.84 0.16
C ARG A 50 -7.38 1.55 -1.20
N GLY A 51 -7.41 2.89 -1.21
CA GLY A 51 -7.15 3.69 -2.40
C GLY A 51 -5.66 3.81 -2.76
N LEU A 52 -4.76 3.38 -1.86
CA LEU A 52 -3.31 3.45 -2.01
C LEU A 52 -2.69 2.11 -2.47
N ILE A 53 -3.49 1.06 -2.60
CA ILE A 53 -3.03 -0.26 -3.08
C ILE A 53 -2.49 -0.14 -4.50
N GLY A 54 -1.27 -0.64 -4.73
CA GLY A 54 -0.57 -0.53 -6.01
C GLY A 54 -0.12 0.89 -6.38
N VAL A 55 -0.25 1.86 -5.47
CA VAL A 55 0.25 3.23 -5.66
C VAL A 55 1.67 3.33 -5.09
N ARG A 56 2.52 4.13 -5.73
CA ARG A 56 3.90 4.31 -5.27
C ARG A 56 3.93 5.03 -3.92
N THR A 57 4.87 4.68 -3.06
CA THR A 57 5.01 5.25 -1.71
C THR A 57 5.07 6.79 -1.68
N ASP A 58 5.76 7.42 -2.64
CA ASP A 58 5.84 8.88 -2.74
C ASP A 58 4.49 9.53 -3.09
N GLU A 59 3.71 8.88 -3.93
CA GLU A 59 2.34 9.29 -4.26
C GLU A 59 1.38 9.05 -3.07
N CYS A 60 1.53 7.92 -2.36
CA CYS A 60 0.76 7.63 -1.14
C CYS A 60 0.98 8.68 -0.06
N GLU A 61 2.24 9.05 0.19
CA GLU A 61 2.58 10.09 1.16
C GLU A 61 1.96 11.44 0.79
N ALA A 62 1.91 11.79 -0.50
CA ALA A 62 1.24 13.00 -0.96
C ALA A 62 -0.27 12.96 -0.68
N VAL A 63 -0.94 11.84 -0.99
CA VAL A 63 -2.38 11.65 -0.72
C VAL A 63 -2.69 11.73 0.78
N ILE A 64 -1.85 11.13 1.62
CA ILE A 64 -1.98 11.19 3.08
C ILE A 64 -1.81 12.63 3.59
N CYS A 65 -0.80 13.35 3.07
CA CYS A 65 -0.59 14.76 3.39
C CYS A 65 -1.80 15.63 3.01
N ASP A 66 -2.34 15.44 1.81
CA ASP A 66 -3.50 16.18 1.33
C ASP A 66 -4.76 15.88 2.16
N HIS A 67 -4.91 14.63 2.63
CA HIS A 67 -6.03 14.22 3.46
C HIS A 67 -5.93 14.73 4.90
N LEU A 68 -4.75 14.65 5.52
CA LEU A 68 -4.53 15.03 6.92
C LEU A 68 -4.26 16.52 7.11
N GLY A 69 -4.00 17.25 6.02
CA GLY A 69 -3.86 18.69 5.99
C GLY A 69 -2.42 19.19 6.10
N ALA A 70 -2.26 20.50 5.91
CA ALA A 70 -0.95 21.15 5.79
C ALA A 70 -0.08 21.10 7.07
N ASP A 71 -0.68 20.87 8.24
CA ASP A 71 0.03 20.74 9.51
C ASP A 71 0.57 19.32 9.74
N PHE A 72 0.29 18.38 8.84
CA PHE A 72 0.77 17.01 8.95
C PHE A 72 2.31 16.96 8.82
N PRO A 73 3.02 16.44 9.85
CA PRO A 73 4.48 16.47 9.88
C PRO A 73 5.06 15.31 9.06
N LEU A 74 4.94 15.37 7.73
CA LEU A 74 5.37 14.32 6.81
C LEU A 74 6.79 13.79 7.03
N PRO A 75 7.82 14.64 7.31
CA PRO A 75 9.16 14.12 7.58
C PRO A 75 9.22 13.23 8.82
N VAL A 76 8.48 13.57 9.87
CA VAL A 76 8.41 12.79 11.13
C VAL A 76 7.61 11.52 10.89
N PHE A 77 6.48 11.63 10.19
CA PHE A 77 5.68 10.48 9.79
C PHE A 77 6.51 9.47 9.00
N ARG A 78 7.31 9.94 8.02
CA ARG A 78 8.17 9.11 7.19
C ARG A 78 9.14 8.29 8.02
N THR A 79 9.87 8.94 8.94
CA THR A 79 10.77 8.23 9.86
C THR A 79 10.02 7.21 10.70
N ARG A 80 8.86 7.57 11.26
CA ARG A 80 8.07 6.71 12.16
C ARG A 80 7.52 5.49 11.45
N TRP A 81 6.96 5.62 10.26
CA TRP A 81 6.39 4.45 9.58
C TRP A 81 7.47 3.50 9.08
N MET A 82 8.65 3.99 8.70
CA MET A 82 9.79 3.12 8.36
C MET A 82 10.26 2.31 9.57
N GLU A 83 10.39 2.95 10.75
CA GLU A 83 10.69 2.24 12.01
C GLU A 83 9.66 1.14 12.30
N ARG A 84 8.36 1.45 12.16
CA ARG A 84 7.27 0.48 12.40
C ARG A 84 7.23 -0.64 11.37
N TRP A 85 7.53 -0.32 10.11
CA TRP A 85 7.61 -1.32 9.06
C TRP A 85 8.74 -2.32 9.34
N GLU A 86 9.93 -1.84 9.76
CA GLU A 86 11.04 -2.72 10.14
C GLU A 86 10.67 -3.61 11.33
N GLU A 87 10.03 -3.05 12.36
CA GLU A 87 9.56 -3.80 13.53
C GLU A 87 8.56 -4.90 13.16
N LEU A 88 7.59 -4.58 12.30
CA LEU A 88 6.55 -5.51 11.85
C LEU A 88 7.08 -6.57 10.86
N ALA A 89 8.04 -6.20 10.01
CA ALA A 89 8.68 -7.13 9.08
C ALA A 89 9.66 -8.09 9.77
N ALA A 90 10.16 -7.73 10.95
CA ALA A 90 11.03 -8.56 11.78
C ALA A 90 10.27 -9.49 12.76
N ALA A 91 8.96 -9.33 12.90
CA ALA A 91 8.09 -10.09 13.80
C ALA A 91 7.57 -11.38 13.15
#